data_AF-A0A1C7P8H9-F1
#
_entry.id   AF-A0A1C7P8H9-F1
#
_cell.length_a   1.000
_cell.length_b   1.000
_cell.length_c   1.000
_cell.angle_alpha   90.00
_cell.angle_beta   90.00
_cell.angle_gamma   90.00
#
_symmetry.space_group_name_H-M   'P 1'
#
loop_
_entity.id
_entity.type
_entity.pdbx_description
1 polymer ?
#
loop_
_entity_poly.entity_id
_entity_poly.type
_entity_poly.pdbx_seq_one_letter_code
_entity_poly.pdbx_strand_id
1 'polypeptide(L)'
;MTEQETSYEVIVRTEIAIEILNQARAIVTARVYELEDTDPAATEALRRRRRDLIDLQRSLSADGRNAVEDVIAVWGPRVQDETRFWAEF
;
A
#
# COMPACT_ATOMS: atom_id res chain seq x y z
N MET A 1 -9.49 -31.50 -4.30
CA MET A 1 -8.83 -30.78 -3.18
C MET A 1 -8.07 -29.54 -3.66
N THR A 2 -7.65 -29.45 -4.93
CA THR A 2 -6.85 -28.35 -5.49
C THR A 2 -7.56 -27.00 -5.63
N GLU A 3 -8.88 -26.96 -5.85
CA GLU A 3 -9.62 -25.70 -6.01
C GLU A 3 -9.78 -24.91 -4.71
N GLN A 4 -9.92 -25.60 -3.57
CA GLN A 4 -9.99 -24.95 -2.24
C GLN A 4 -8.64 -24.39 -1.80
N GLU A 5 -7.53 -25.10 -2.08
CA GLU A 5 -6.18 -24.60 -1.83
C GLU A 5 -5.88 -23.35 -2.65
N THR A 6 -6.30 -23.33 -3.92
CA THR A 6 -6.12 -22.16 -4.82
C THR A 6 -6.94 -20.96 -4.34
N SER A 7 -8.18 -21.17 -3.88
CA SER A 7 -9.02 -20.11 -3.32
C SER A 7 -8.43 -19.51 -2.04
N TYR A 8 -7.92 -20.37 -1.14
CA TYR A 8 -7.28 -19.92 0.10
C TYR A 8 -6.00 -19.11 -0.17
N GLU A 9 -5.17 -19.55 -1.12
CA GLU A 9 -3.97 -18.81 -1.53
C GLU A 9 -4.34 -17.41 -2.03
N VAL A 10 -5.36 -17.28 -2.89
CA VAL A 10 -5.80 -15.98 -3.43
C VAL A 10 -6.26 -15.03 -2.33
N ILE A 11 -6.99 -15.54 -1.33
CA ILE A 11 -7.42 -14.74 -0.17
C ILE A 11 -6.20 -14.24 0.60
N VAL A 12 -5.27 -15.14 0.96
CA VAL A 12 -4.07 -14.80 1.72
C VAL A 12 -3.21 -13.78 0.99
N ARG A 13 -3.00 -13.94 -0.33
CA ARG A 13 -2.24 -12.96 -1.14
C ARG A 13 -2.93 -11.60 -1.14
N THR A 14 -4.25 -11.57 -1.25
CA THR A 14 -5.03 -10.31 -1.22
C THR A 14 -4.86 -9.61 0.13
N GLU A 15 -4.93 -10.34 1.25
CA GLU A 15 -4.71 -9.79 2.59
C GLU A 15 -3.29 -9.24 2.77
N ILE A 16 -2.27 -9.94 2.25
CA ILE A 16 -0.88 -9.45 2.27
C ILE A 16 -0.74 -8.14 1.50
N ALA A 17 -1.33 -8.03 0.31
CA ALA A 17 -1.28 -6.79 -0.47
C ALA A 17 -1.98 -5.63 0.25
N ILE A 18 -3.13 -5.90 0.88
CA ILE A 18 -3.84 -4.91 1.69
C ILE A 18 -2.99 -4.43 2.87
N GLU A 19 -2.33 -5.36 3.57
CA GLU A 19 -1.48 -5.03 4.72
C GLU A 19 -0.28 -4.17 4.31
N ILE A 20 0.35 -4.49 3.18
CA ILE A 20 1.45 -3.69 2.60
C ILE A 20 0.97 -2.25 2.31
N LEU A 21 -0.21 -2.08 1.73
CA LEU A 21 -0.77 -0.75 1.45
C LEU A 21 -1.15 -0.01 2.75
N ASN A 22 -1.60 -0.71 3.78
CA ASN A 22 -1.84 -0.11 5.09
C ASN A 22 -0.53 0.40 5.74
N GLN A 23 0.56 -0.36 5.63
CA GLN A 23 1.87 0.06 6.10
C GLN A 23 2.37 1.29 5.35
N ALA A 24 2.25 1.32 4.02
CA ALA A 24 2.55 2.51 3.21
C ALA A 24 1.74 3.74 3.70
N ARG A 25 0.44 3.57 3.95
CA ARG A 25 -0.42 4.65 4.47
C ARG A 25 -0.03 5.11 5.86
N ALA A 26 0.48 4.22 6.71
CA ALA A 26 0.98 4.56 8.04
C ALA A 26 2.25 5.42 7.96
N ILE A 27 3.23 5.02 7.13
CA ILE A 27 4.46 5.80 6.87
C ILE A 27 4.10 7.22 6.39
N VAL A 28 3.18 7.33 5.43
CA VAL A 28 2.73 8.63 4.90
C VAL A 28 2.02 9.46 5.96
N THR A 29 1.21 8.83 6.80
CA THR A 29 0.50 9.52 7.88
C THR A 29 1.45 10.06 8.93
N ALA A 30 2.50 9.32 9.29
CA ALA A 30 3.53 9.80 10.20
C ALA A 30 4.22 11.05 9.65
N ARG A 31 4.64 11.05 8.38
CA ARG A 31 5.27 12.22 7.75
C ARG A 31 4.32 13.42 7.61
N VAL A 32 3.02 13.20 7.43
CA VAL A 32 2.03 14.28 7.46
C VAL A 32 2.04 15.00 8.81
N TYR A 33 2.06 14.26 9.92
CA TYR A 33 2.13 14.86 11.26
C TYR A 33 3.44 15.60 11.51
N GLU A 34 4.57 15.12 10.95
CA GLU A 34 5.86 15.84 11.06
C GLU A 34 5.86 17.18 10.31
N LEU A 35 5.10 17.29 9.23
CA LEU A 35 5.11 18.45 8.33
C LEU A 35 3.97 19.43 8.54
N GLU A 36 2.92 19.07 9.30
CA GLU A 36 1.66 19.84 9.29
C GLU A 36 1.79 21.30 9.73
N ASP A 37 2.72 21.60 10.64
CA ASP A 37 2.99 22.95 11.14
C ASP A 37 4.11 23.68 10.40
N THR A 38 4.89 22.98 9.57
CA THR A 38 6.11 23.52 8.94
C THR A 38 6.00 23.67 7.43
N ASP A 39 5.30 22.76 6.77
CA ASP A 39 5.06 22.77 5.33
C ASP A 39 3.64 22.27 5.00
N PRO A 40 2.64 23.18 5.01
CA PRO A 40 1.26 22.84 4.67
C PRO A 40 1.09 22.35 3.22
N ALA A 41 1.95 22.78 2.30
CA ALA A 41 1.87 22.39 0.90
C ALA A 41 2.34 20.94 0.69
N ALA A 42 3.47 20.57 1.30
CA ALA A 42 3.94 19.19 1.32
C ALA A 42 2.94 18.28 2.04
N THR A 43 2.37 18.75 3.14
CA THR A 43 1.32 18.05 3.89
C THR A 43 0.11 17.71 3.03
N GLU A 44 -0.43 18.65 2.26
CA GLU A 44 -1.58 18.37 1.40
C GLU A 44 -1.21 17.46 0.21
N ALA A 45 0.01 17.54 -0.31
CA ALA A 45 0.50 16.59 -1.32
C ALA A 45 0.52 15.15 -0.77
N LEU A 46 1.00 14.94 0.45
CA LEU A 46 1.00 13.62 1.09
C LEU A 46 -0.42 13.13 1.42
N ARG A 47 -1.33 14.02 1.83
CA ARG A 47 -2.75 13.68 2.03
C ARG A 47 -3.42 13.22 0.75
N ARG A 48 -3.09 13.83 -0.41
CA ARG A 48 -3.52 13.37 -1.73
C ARG A 48 -2.99 11.98 -2.04
N ARG A 49 -1.67 11.77 -1.96
CA ARG A 49 -1.06 10.45 -2.20
C ARG A 49 -1.61 9.36 -1.29
N ARG A 50 -1.93 9.68 -0.03
CA ARG A 50 -2.59 8.73 0.89
C ARG A 50 -4.00 8.32 0.42
N ARG A 51 -4.75 9.22 -0.24
CA ARG A 51 -6.04 8.88 -0.87
C ARG A 51 -5.82 7.95 -2.06
N ASP A 52 -4.80 8.22 -2.88
CA ASP A 52 -4.45 7.35 -4.01
C ASP A 52 -4.13 5.92 -3.56
N LEU A 53 -3.44 5.74 -2.42
CA LEU A 53 -3.20 4.43 -1.81
C LEU A 53 -4.50 3.72 -1.37
N ILE A 54 -5.49 4.47 -0.88
CA ILE A 54 -6.80 3.90 -0.51
C ILE A 54 -7.54 3.43 -1.76
N ASP A 55 -7.50 4.22 -2.84
CA ASP A 55 -8.15 3.86 -4.09
C ASP A 55 -7.46 2.66 -4.75
N LEU A 56 -6.13 2.57 -4.68
CA LEU A 56 -5.38 1.37 -5.07
C LEU A 56 -5.82 0.14 -4.25
N GLN A 57 -5.90 0.26 -2.92
CA GLN A 57 -6.36 -0.84 -2.06
C GLN A 57 -7.78 -1.29 -2.41
N ARG A 58 -8.70 -0.36 -2.68
CA ARG A 58 -10.09 -0.64 -3.08
C ARG A 58 -10.20 -1.30 -4.45
N SER A 59 -9.20 -1.11 -5.31
CA SER A 59 -9.15 -1.74 -6.63
C SER A 59 -8.72 -3.22 -6.57
N LEU A 60 -8.16 -3.67 -5.44
CA LEU A 60 -7.78 -5.07 -5.25
C LEU A 60 -9.02 -5.93 -5.04
N SER A 61 -9.19 -6.94 -5.88
CA SER A 61 -10.25 -7.95 -5.77
C SER A 61 -9.66 -9.35 -5.88
N ALA A 62 -10.37 -10.35 -5.38
CA ALA A 62 -9.97 -11.75 -5.48
C ALA A 62 -9.83 -12.23 -6.95
N ASP A 63 -10.60 -11.63 -7.86
CA ASP A 63 -10.51 -11.91 -9.30
C ASP A 63 -9.30 -11.22 -9.96
N GLY A 64 -8.69 -10.26 -9.27
CA GLY A 64 -7.57 -9.43 -9.74
C GLY A 64 -6.20 -9.94 -9.29
N ARG A 65 -5.92 -11.25 -9.42
CA ARG A 65 -4.65 -11.86 -8.94
C ARG A 65 -3.41 -11.08 -9.41
N ASN A 66 -3.33 -10.68 -10.67
CA ASN A 66 -2.17 -9.94 -11.19
C ASN A 66 -1.95 -8.61 -10.45
N ALA A 67 -3.03 -7.85 -10.17
CA ALA A 67 -2.93 -6.59 -9.45
C ALA A 67 -2.46 -6.78 -8.00
N VAL A 68 -2.92 -7.85 -7.35
CA VAL A 68 -2.46 -8.24 -5.99
C VAL A 68 -0.96 -8.55 -6.01
N GLU A 69 -0.51 -9.38 -6.96
CA GLU A 69 0.88 -9.77 -7.09
C GLU A 69 1.80 -8.57 -7.42
N ASP A 70 1.35 -7.69 -8.31
CA ASP A 70 2.08 -6.46 -8.65
C ASP A 70 2.22 -5.54 -7.44
N VAL A 71 1.15 -5.38 -6.64
CA VAL A 71 1.23 -4.59 -5.40
C VAL A 71 2.25 -5.19 -4.44
N ILE A 72 2.25 -6.50 -4.24
CA ILE A 72 3.21 -7.17 -3.34
C ILE A 72 4.64 -6.97 -3.84
N ALA A 73 4.88 -7.17 -5.13
CA ALA A 73 6.20 -7.06 -5.73
C ALA A 73 6.77 -5.64 -5.66
N VAL A 74 5.93 -4.63 -5.91
CA VAL A 74 6.35 -3.22 -5.94
C VAL A 74 6.44 -2.65 -4.52
N TRP A 75 5.41 -2.83 -3.70
CA TRP A 75 5.29 -2.14 -2.42
C TRP A 75 5.90 -2.90 -1.26
N GLY A 76 5.96 -4.24 -1.32
CA GLY A 76 6.52 -5.06 -0.25
C GLY A 76 7.95 -4.66 0.14
N PRO A 77 8.90 -4.55 -0.82
CA PRO A 77 10.25 -4.09 -0.52
C PRO A 77 10.32 -2.63 -0.09
N ARG A 78 9.39 -1.77 -0.54
CA ARG A 78 9.38 -0.35 -0.21
C ARG A 78 9.00 -0.11 1.24
N VAL A 79 7.94 -0.76 1.74
CA VAL A 79 7.48 -0.54 3.12
C VAL A 79 8.43 -1.11 4.18
N GLN A 80 9.37 -1.97 3.78
CA GLN A 80 10.41 -2.53 4.67
C GLN A 80 11.63 -1.59 4.83
N ASP A 81 11.81 -0.63 3.93
CA ASP A 81 12.92 0.33 3.94
C ASP A 81 12.36 1.73 3.73
N GLU A 82 12.24 2.50 4.80
CA GLU A 82 11.66 3.84 4.74
C GLU A 82 12.48 4.80 3.85
N THR A 83 13.80 4.63 3.74
CA THR A 83 14.62 5.46 2.85
C THR A 83 14.25 5.19 1.40
N ARG A 84 14.15 3.91 1.05
CA ARG A 84 13.71 3.47 -0.28
C ARG A 84 12.26 3.87 -0.56
N PHE A 85 11.38 3.76 0.43
CA PHE A 85 9.99 4.19 0.33
C PHE A 85 9.93 5.62 -0.17
N TRP A 86 10.57 6.55 0.52
CA TRP A 86 10.53 7.97 0.17
C TRP A 86 11.23 8.31 -1.14
N ALA A 87 12.26 7.53 -1.54
CA ALA A 87 12.93 7.72 -2.82
C ALA A 87 12.03 7.33 -4.03
N GLU A 88 11.09 6.41 -3.83
CA GLU A 88 10.25 5.84 -4.90
C GLU A 88 8.75 6.21 -4.80
N PHE A 89 8.38 7.13 -3.90
CA PHE A 89 6.99 7.51 -3.56
C PHE A 89 6.52 8.85 -4.18
#